data_AF-A0A7C4X4W0-F1
#
_entry.id   AF-A0A7C4X4W0-F1
#
_cell.length_a   1.000
_cell.length_b   1.000
_cell.length_c   1.000
_cell.angle_alpha   90.00
_cell.angle_beta   90.00
_cell.angle_gamma   90.00
#
_symmetry.space_group_name_H-M   'P 1'
#
loop_
_entity.id
_entity.type
_entity.pdbx_description
1 polymer ?
#
loop_
_entity_poly.entity_id
_entity_poly.type
_entity_poly.pdbx_seq_one_letter_code
_entity_poly.pdbx_strand_id
1 'polypeptide(L)'
;MHRQFGALAGGDLRVGELPSWTRIRGRVAWYVYRGPYSELGDKGWRAFWHKFRAAKLKMAGVPGDLYVCSPDAHTKDEQKDMLTLIFAPVAEPNPAGRKP
;
A
#
# COMPACT_ATOMS: atom_id res chain seq x y z
N MET A 1 -9.53 -9.62 -9.45
CA MET A 1 -9.07 -8.41 -8.72
C MET A 1 -8.80 -8.74 -7.24
N HIS A 2 -9.81 -9.09 -6.43
CA HIS A 2 -9.62 -9.58 -5.05
C HIS A 2 -8.57 -10.69 -4.92
N ARG A 3 -8.60 -11.71 -5.79
CA ARG A 3 -7.70 -12.86 -5.68
C ARG A 3 -6.21 -12.51 -5.81
N GLN A 4 -5.88 -11.50 -6.63
CA GLN A 4 -4.49 -11.08 -6.84
C GLN A 4 -3.95 -10.31 -5.64
N PHE A 5 -4.73 -9.40 -5.06
CA PHE A 5 -4.33 -8.68 -3.86
C PHE A 5 -4.42 -9.54 -2.60
N GLY A 6 -5.37 -10.48 -2.54
CA GLY A 6 -5.47 -11.45 -1.45
C GLY A 6 -4.22 -12.31 -1.31
N ALA A 7 -3.59 -12.72 -2.42
CA ALA A 7 -2.31 -13.44 -2.38
C ALA A 7 -1.12 -12.58 -1.92
N LEU A 8 -1.25 -11.25 -1.97
CA LEU A 8 -0.22 -10.29 -1.56
C LEU A 8 -0.46 -9.73 -0.16
N ALA A 9 -1.60 -10.05 0.45
CA ALA A 9 -2.02 -9.47 1.71
C ALA A 9 -1.13 -9.92 2.88
N GLY A 10 -0.72 -8.96 3.71
CA GLY A 10 0.21 -9.23 4.82
C GLY A 10 1.66 -9.50 4.38
N GLY A 11 1.95 -9.42 3.07
CA GLY A 11 3.25 -9.75 2.50
C GLY A 11 4.30 -8.64 2.63
N ASP A 12 5.26 -8.66 1.71
CA ASP A 12 6.31 -7.66 1.66
C ASP A 12 5.87 -6.34 1.04
N LEU A 13 6.61 -5.29 1.40
CA LEU A 13 6.49 -4.00 0.74
C LEU A 13 6.95 -4.15 -0.71
N ARG A 14 6.13 -3.67 -1.64
CA ARG A 14 6.45 -3.68 -3.07
C ARG A 14 6.75 -2.26 -3.54
N VAL A 15 7.60 -2.13 -4.55
CA VAL A 15 7.91 -0.84 -5.17
C VAL A 15 7.67 -0.95 -6.67
N GLY A 16 6.94 0.01 -7.22
CA GLY A 16 6.62 0.04 -8.65
C GLY A 16 5.36 0.85 -8.91
N GLU A 17 4.77 0.65 -10.08
CA GLU A 17 3.49 1.26 -10.42
C GLU A 17 2.32 0.41 -9.92
N LEU A 18 1.25 1.08 -9.52
CA LEU A 18 -0.02 0.42 -9.23
C LEU A 18 -0.81 0.17 -10.52
N PRO A 19 -1.72 -0.81 -10.52
CA PRO A 19 -2.58 -1.04 -11.66
C PRO A 19 -3.36 0.22 -12.06
N SER A 20 -3.61 0.37 -13.37
CA SER A 20 -4.21 1.58 -13.97
C SER A 20 -5.58 1.98 -13.40
N TRP A 21 -6.36 1.01 -12.91
CA TRP A 21 -7.68 1.26 -12.32
C TRP A 21 -7.61 2.05 -11.00
N THR A 22 -6.46 2.09 -10.32
CA THR A 22 -6.30 2.78 -9.03
C THR A 22 -6.26 4.30 -9.16
N ARG A 23 -6.10 4.84 -10.38
CA ARG A 23 -5.84 6.26 -10.68
C ARG A 23 -4.57 6.85 -10.06
N ILE A 24 -3.82 6.07 -9.29
CA ILE A 24 -2.51 6.46 -8.73
C ILE A 24 -1.47 6.31 -9.84
N ARG A 25 -0.70 7.38 -10.09
CA ARG A 25 0.30 7.44 -11.17
C ARG A 25 1.70 7.59 -10.60
N GLY A 26 2.67 7.03 -11.31
CA GLY A 26 4.09 7.07 -10.94
C GLY A 26 4.50 5.96 -9.97
N ARG A 27 5.78 5.99 -9.61
CA ARG A 27 6.41 4.99 -8.75
C ARG A 27 5.99 5.17 -7.30
N VAL A 28 5.43 4.13 -6.71
CA VAL A 28 5.00 4.10 -5.31
C VAL A 28 5.60 2.89 -4.59
N ALA A 29 5.82 3.02 -3.29
CA ALA A 29 5.90 1.88 -2.39
C ALA A 29 4.48 1.52 -1.96
N TRP A 30 4.10 0.25 -2.01
CA TRP A 30 2.76 -0.18 -1.69
C TRP A 30 2.73 -1.53 -0.96
N TYR A 31 1.70 -1.71 -0.15
CA TYR A 31 1.47 -2.87 0.72
C TYR A 31 -0.02 -3.17 0.79
N VAL A 32 -0.37 -4.44 0.85
CA VAL A 32 -1.77 -4.86 0.99
C VAL A 32 -1.99 -5.28 2.44
N TYR A 33 -2.78 -4.50 3.15
CA TYR A 33 -3.28 -4.84 4.48
C TYR A 33 -4.54 -5.69 4.36
N ARG A 34 -4.67 -6.72 5.20
CA ARG A 34 -5.91 -7.47 5.42
C ARG A 34 -6.35 -7.26 6.86
N GLY A 35 -7.56 -6.77 7.03
CA GLY A 35 -8.17 -6.53 8.33
C GLY A 35 -9.11 -5.33 8.34
N PRO A 36 -9.75 -5.06 9.48
CA PRO A 36 -10.78 -4.05 9.60
C PRO A 36 -10.20 -2.63 9.49
N TYR A 37 -11.03 -1.68 9.02
CA TYR A 37 -10.61 -0.28 8.87
C TYR A 37 -10.18 0.35 10.20
N SER A 38 -10.86 -0.02 11.29
CA SER A 38 -10.54 0.44 12.65
C SER A 38 -9.08 0.15 13.07
N GLU A 39 -8.46 -0.88 12.49
CA GLU A 39 -7.09 -1.27 12.78
C GLU A 39 -6.08 -0.77 11.73
N LEU A 40 -6.54 -0.08 10.67
CA LEU A 40 -5.69 0.35 9.57
C LEU A 40 -4.58 1.29 10.06
N GLY A 41 -4.89 2.23 10.96
CA GLY A 41 -3.90 3.13 11.55
C GLY A 41 -2.84 2.41 12.38
N ASP A 42 -3.29 1.56 13.30
CA ASP A 42 -2.39 0.92 14.28
C ASP A 42 -1.63 -0.27 13.75
N LYS A 43 -2.22 -1.07 12.87
CA LYS A 43 -1.60 -2.29 12.33
C LYS A 43 -1.15 -2.08 10.89
N GLY A 44 -2.04 -1.60 10.03
CA GLY A 44 -1.77 -1.42 8.60
C GLY A 44 -0.64 -0.43 8.33
N TRP A 45 -0.84 0.83 8.70
CA TRP A 45 0.13 1.92 8.51
C TRP A 45 1.42 1.68 9.30
N ARG A 46 1.32 1.12 10.52
CA ARG A 46 2.51 0.76 11.32
C ARG A 46 3.38 -0.28 10.61
N ALA A 47 2.78 -1.35 10.08
CA ALA A 47 3.49 -2.37 9.31
C ALA A 47 4.10 -1.79 8.02
N PHE A 48 3.34 -0.97 7.30
CA PHE A 48 3.81 -0.27 6.11
C PHE A 48 5.05 0.59 6.41
N TRP A 49 4.98 1.47 7.41
CA TRP A 49 6.10 2.36 7.74
C TRP A 49 7.31 1.65 8.32
N HIS A 50 7.12 0.52 9.01
CA HIS A 50 8.23 -0.32 9.43
C HIS A 50 8.97 -0.88 8.22
N LYS A 51 8.24 -1.48 7.26
CA LYS A 51 8.82 -2.03 6.03
C LYS A 51 9.42 -0.95 5.12
N PHE A 52 8.77 0.20 5.00
CA PHE A 52 9.25 1.34 4.22
C PHE A 52 10.60 1.86 4.72
N ARG A 53 10.75 1.99 6.05
CA ARG A 53 12.01 2.38 6.69
C ARG A 53 13.09 1.31 6.50
N ALA A 54 12.76 0.04 6.64
CA ALA A 54 13.68 -1.07 6.39
C ALA A 54 14.20 -1.09 4.93
N ALA A 55 13.35 -0.72 3.97
CA ALA A 55 13.70 -0.61 2.55
C ALA A 55 14.50 0.67 2.21
N LYS A 56 14.76 1.56 3.18
CA LYS A 56 15.51 2.82 3.02
C LYS A 56 14.98 3.72 1.89
N LEU A 57 13.67 3.70 1.68
CA LEU A 57 13.01 4.48 0.63
C LEU A 57 12.86 5.94 1.04
N LYS A 58 12.81 6.84 0.07
CA LYS A 58 12.52 8.26 0.26
C LYS A 58 11.15 8.60 -0.30
N MET A 59 10.29 9.18 0.54
CA MET A 59 8.95 9.61 0.15
C MET A 59 9.03 10.87 -0.71
N ALA A 60 8.26 10.91 -1.79
CA ALA A 60 8.23 12.01 -2.76
C ALA A 60 6.85 12.66 -2.91
N GLY A 61 5.91 12.35 -2.02
CA GLY A 61 4.55 12.88 -2.08
C GLY A 61 3.70 12.43 -0.90
N VAL A 62 2.42 12.75 -0.96
CA VAL A 62 1.45 12.40 0.09
C VAL A 62 1.13 10.90 0.01
N PRO A 63 1.27 10.15 1.11
CA PRO A 63 0.86 8.75 1.16
C PRO A 63 -0.67 8.66 1.26
N GLY A 64 -1.23 7.51 0.90
CA GLY A 64 -2.66 7.27 1.00
C GLY A 64 -3.02 5.79 1.07
N ASP A 65 -4.31 5.51 1.16
CA ASP A 65 -4.87 4.18 1.13
C ASP A 65 -6.06 4.08 0.16
N LEU A 66 -6.30 2.86 -0.32
CA LEU A 66 -7.33 2.54 -1.29
C LEU A 66 -7.96 1.19 -0.93
N TYR A 67 -9.27 1.16 -0.78
CA TYR A 67 -9.98 -0.12 -0.61
C TYR A 67 -9.96 -0.92 -1.91
N VAL A 68 -9.49 -2.16 -1.81
CA VAL A 68 -9.49 -3.12 -2.94
C VAL A 68 -10.81 -3.89 -3.00
N CYS A 69 -11.51 -3.98 -1.86
CA CYS A 69 -12.88 -4.49 -1.73
C CYS A 69 -13.86 -3.36 -1.44
N SER A 70 -15.15 -3.56 -1.73
CA SER A 70 -16.17 -2.77 -1.05
C SER A 70 -16.25 -3.17 0.44
N PRO A 71 -16.22 -2.22 1.39
CA PRO A 71 -16.48 -2.50 2.81
C PRO A 71 -17.83 -3.17 3.05
N ASP A 72 -18.84 -2.87 2.22
CA ASP A 72 -20.19 -3.45 2.35
C ASP A 72 -20.20 -4.97 2.14
N ALA A 73 -19.27 -5.47 1.33
CA ALA A 73 -19.10 -6.90 1.08
C ALA A 73 -18.55 -7.65 2.31
N HIS A 74 -18.04 -6.92 3.30
CA HIS A 74 -17.40 -7.45 4.50
C HIS A 74 -18.10 -7.02 5.81
N THR A 75 -19.40 -6.75 5.74
CA THR A 75 -20.19 -6.45 6.94
C THR A 75 -20.41 -7.68 7.82
N LYS A 76 -20.55 -8.88 7.21
CA LYS A 76 -20.85 -10.14 7.91
C LYS A 76 -19.64 -10.76 8.62
N ASP A 77 -18.43 -10.47 8.17
CA ASP A 77 -17.16 -10.94 8.73
C ASP A 77 -16.45 -9.85 9.55
N GLU A 78 -17.15 -8.76 9.90
CA GLU A 78 -16.61 -7.63 10.66
C GLU A 78 -15.35 -7.03 9.99
N GLN A 79 -15.29 -7.03 8.66
CA GLN A 79 -14.16 -6.54 7.87
C GLN A 79 -12.85 -7.29 8.06
N LYS A 80 -12.86 -8.49 8.68
CA LYS A 80 -11.65 -9.29 8.92
C LYS A 80 -10.90 -9.63 7.63
N ASP A 81 -11.63 -9.83 6.53
CA ASP A 81 -11.04 -10.13 5.22
C ASP A 81 -11.02 -8.95 4.25
N MET A 82 -11.30 -7.74 4.75
CA MET A 82 -11.20 -6.53 3.95
C MET A 82 -9.75 -6.26 3.57
N LEU A 83 -9.52 -5.96 2.30
CA LEU A 83 -8.21 -5.65 1.74
C LEU A 83 -8.09 -4.16 1.47
N THR A 84 -7.09 -3.54 2.08
CA THR A 84 -6.74 -2.13 1.87
C THR A 84 -5.33 -2.04 1.33
N LEU A 85 -5.18 -1.37 0.21
CA LEU A 85 -3.88 -1.04 -0.36
C LEU A 85 -3.39 0.25 0.28
N ILE A 86 -2.24 0.19 0.96
CA ILE A 86 -1.55 1.35 1.53
C ILE A 86 -0.40 1.70 0.59
N PHE A 87 -0.22 2.98 0.26
CA PHE A 87 0.84 3.42 -0.64
C PHE A 87 1.50 4.73 -0.21
N ALA A 88 2.75 4.91 -0.65
CA ALA A 88 3.46 6.19 -0.58
C ALA A 88 4.23 6.42 -1.89
N PRO A 89 4.09 7.60 -2.53
CA PRO A 89 4.95 7.98 -3.64
C PRO A 89 6.41 7.96 -3.25
N VAL A 90 7.25 7.36 -4.07
CA VAL A 90 8.71 7.31 -3.85
C VAL A 90 9.43 8.04 -4.96
N ALA A 91 10.54 8.68 -4.60
CA ALA A 91 11.43 9.22 -5.61
C ALA A 91 11.98 8.08 -6.48
N GLU A 92 12.13 8.31 -7.78
CA GLU A 92 12.92 7.43 -8.62
C GLU A 92 14.30 7.23 -7.96
N PRO A 93 14.83 6.00 -7.91
CA PRO A 93 16.22 5.81 -7.52
C PRO A 93 17.07 6.61 -8.52
N ASN A 94 17.78 7.62 -8.01
CA ASN A 94 18.61 8.50 -8.82
C ASN A 94 19.55 7.65 -9.69
N PRO A 95 19.39 7.58 -11.03
CA PRO A 95 20.16 6.65 -11.85
C PRO A 95 21.64 7.01 -11.92
N ALA A 96 22.02 8.24 -11.61
CA ALA A 96 23.39 8.71 -11.54
C ALA A 96 23.39 10.09 -10.88
N GLY A 97 24.37 10.38 -10.02
CA GLY A 97 24.51 11.63 -9.29
C GLY A 97 24.60 12.89 -10.16
N ARG A 98 23.48 13.34 -10.73
CA ARG A 98 23.37 14.67 -11.31
C ARG A 98 23.07 15.65 -10.17
N LYS A 99 24.11 16.37 -9.74
CA LYS A 99 23.95 17.59 -8.94
C LYS A 99 23.13 18.62 -9.73
N PRO A 100 22.37 19.48 -9.03
CA PRO A 100 21.70 20.62 -9.65
C PRO A 100 22.70 21.54 -10.37
#